data_AF-A0A947RTA6-F1
#
_entry.id   AF-A0A947RTA6-F1
#
_cell.length_a   1.000
_cell.length_b   1.000
_cell.length_c   1.000
_cell.angle_alpha   90.00
_cell.angle_beta   90.00
_cell.angle_gamma   90.00
#
_symmetry.space_group_name_H-M   'P 1'
#
loop_
_entity.id
_entity.type
_entity.pdbx_description
1 polymer ?
#
loop_
_entity_poly.entity_id
_entity_poly.type
_entity_poly.pdbx_seq_one_letter_code
_entity_poly.pdbx_strand_id
1 'polypeptide(L)'
;ICWLTVTLLTRPVAMDRLRAFHARVGPGGIWGPVAAGRPAATGTGLAWGTLRPWAAGVAMTYGLTFGLGKALLGDWTAALVLLGMAVAGGAVVARELVRG
;
A
#
# COMPACT_ATOMS: atom_id res chain seq x y z
N ILE A 1 6.05 -18.44 8.31
CA ILE A 1 7.51 -18.70 8.33
C ILE A 1 7.95 -19.51 7.11
N CYS A 2 7.32 -20.66 6.81
CA CYS A 2 7.63 -21.49 5.63
C CYS A 2 7.77 -20.70 4.30
N TRP A 3 6.85 -19.79 3.98
CA TRP A 3 6.89 -19.02 2.72
C TRP A 3 8.11 -18.10 2.57
N LEU A 4 8.59 -17.48 3.66
CA LEU A 4 9.82 -16.68 3.63
C LEU A 4 11.03 -17.59 3.39
N THR A 5 11.08 -18.74 4.05
CA THR A 5 12.15 -19.71 3.89
C THR A 5 12.23 -20.21 2.44
N VAL A 6 11.10 -20.58 1.83
CA VAL A 6 11.06 -21.03 0.42
C VAL A 6 11.46 -19.90 -0.55
N THR A 7 10.99 -18.68 -0.31
CA THR A 7 11.32 -17.52 -1.15
C THR A 7 12.82 -17.23 -1.14
N LEU A 8 13.47 -17.30 0.03
CA LEU A 8 14.90 -17.03 0.17
C LEU A 8 15.80 -18.17 -0.32
N LEU A 9 15.31 -19.42 -0.27
CA LEU A 9 16.03 -20.59 -0.76
C LEU A 9 15.96 -20.74 -2.30
N THR A 10 14.95 -20.14 -2.93
CA THR A 10 14.79 -20.23 -4.39
C THR A 10 15.82 -19.34 -5.09
N ARG A 11 16.45 -19.84 -6.16
CA ARG A 11 17.46 -19.06 -6.89
C ARG A 11 16.85 -17.77 -7.46
N PRO A 12 17.53 -16.62 -7.32
CA PRO A 12 17.07 -15.38 -7.91
C PRO A 12 17.05 -15.47 -9.45
N VAL A 13 16.12 -14.75 -10.07
CA VAL A 13 16.00 -14.68 -11.53
C VAL A 13 17.22 -13.95 -12.14
N ALA A 14 17.55 -14.27 -13.39
CA ALA A 14 18.65 -13.62 -14.10
C ALA A 14 18.49 -12.09 -14.18
N MET A 15 19.61 -11.37 -14.00
CA MET A 15 19.65 -9.90 -13.92
C MET A 15 19.08 -9.22 -15.18
N ASP A 16 19.32 -9.78 -16.36
CA ASP A 16 18.82 -9.20 -17.61
C ASP A 16 17.30 -9.24 -17.72
N ARG A 17 16.66 -10.30 -17.19
CA ARG A 17 15.20 -10.36 -17.10
C ARG A 17 14.66 -9.32 -16.13
N LEU A 18 15.34 -9.11 -15.00
CA LEU A 18 14.95 -8.14 -13.99
C LEU A 18 15.02 -6.71 -14.53
N ARG A 19 16.07 -6.40 -15.31
CA ARG A 19 16.22 -5.12 -16.02
C ARG A 19 15.14 -4.91 -17.08
N ALA A 20 14.83 -5.95 -17.88
CA ALA A 20 13.76 -5.89 -18.88
C ALA A 20 12.38 -5.65 -18.24
N PHE A 21 12.11 -6.30 -17.11
CA PHE A 21 10.90 -6.07 -16.32
C PHE A 21 10.84 -4.65 -15.77
N HIS A 22 11.91 -4.18 -15.13
CA HIS A 22 12.00 -2.83 -14.56
C HIS A 22 11.76 -1.75 -15.63
N ALA A 23 12.35 -1.91 -16.82
CA ALA A 23 12.16 -0.98 -17.94
C ALA A 23 10.72 -0.96 -18.48
N ARG A 24 10.00 -2.10 -18.40
CA ARG A 24 8.64 -2.21 -18.92
C ARG A 24 7.58 -1.65 -17.96
N VAL A 25 7.73 -1.93 -16.67
CA VAL A 25 6.69 -1.61 -15.66
C VAL A 25 6.99 -0.30 -14.93
N GLY A 26 8.24 0.16 -14.93
CA GLY A 26 8.66 1.35 -14.19
C GLY A 26 8.24 1.32 -12.71
N PRO A 27 8.46 0.20 -11.99
CA PRO A 27 7.94 0.06 -10.65
C PRO A 27 8.58 1.06 -9.68
N GLY A 28 7.77 1.69 -8.83
CA GLY A 28 8.28 2.47 -7.71
C GLY A 28 9.01 1.60 -6.67
N GLY A 29 9.92 2.18 -5.89
CA GLY A 29 10.58 1.51 -4.75
C GLY A 29 12.11 1.42 -4.84
N ILE A 30 12.70 0.59 -3.98
CA ILE A 30 14.15 0.46 -3.83
C ILE A 30 14.66 -0.66 -4.76
N TRP A 31 15.03 -0.30 -5.99
CA TRP A 31 15.48 -1.25 -7.02
C TRP A 31 17.01 -1.41 -7.11
N GLY A 32 17.77 -0.69 -6.27
CA GLY A 32 19.22 -0.86 -6.09
C GLY A 32 20.00 -1.07 -7.40
N PRO A 33 20.77 -2.17 -7.55
CA PRO A 33 21.63 -2.40 -8.72
C PRO A 33 20.87 -2.67 -10.03
N VAL A 34 19.57 -2.94 -9.98
CA VAL A 34 18.71 -3.13 -11.17
C VAL A 34 18.43 -1.80 -11.86
N ALA A 35 18.30 -0.73 -11.06
CA ALA A 35 18.03 0.63 -11.54
C ALA A 35 19.29 1.41 -11.90
N ALA A 36 20.49 0.90 -11.56
CA ALA A 36 21.75 1.58 -11.85
C ALA A 36 21.95 1.78 -13.37
N GLY A 37 22.10 3.03 -13.80
CA GLY A 37 22.39 3.39 -15.20
C GLY A 37 21.16 3.64 -16.09
N ARG A 38 19.94 3.67 -15.55
CA ARG A 38 18.74 4.13 -16.27
C ARG A 38 18.13 5.33 -15.53
N PRO A 39 17.61 6.35 -16.25
CA PRO A 39 16.83 7.41 -15.59
C PRO A 39 15.71 6.74 -14.80
N ALA A 40 15.52 7.18 -13.54
CA ALA A 40 14.45 6.69 -12.69
C ALA A 40 13.16 6.72 -13.50
N ALA A 41 12.48 5.57 -13.60
CA ALA A 41 11.17 5.56 -14.23
C ALA A 41 10.33 6.62 -13.53
N THR A 42 9.70 7.49 -14.29
CA THR A 42 8.85 8.60 -13.82
C THR A 42 7.58 8.13 -13.10
N GLY A 43 7.53 6.87 -12.68
CA GLY A 43 6.57 6.37 -11.72
C GLY A 43 7.01 6.83 -10.34
N THR A 44 6.19 7.70 -9.74
CA THR A 44 6.21 8.03 -8.33
C THR A 44 6.67 6.82 -7.52
N GLY A 45 7.90 6.88 -7.01
CA GLY A 45 8.37 5.91 -6.03
C GLY A 45 7.41 5.89 -4.84
N LEU A 46 7.67 5.04 -3.85
CA LEU A 46 7.01 5.10 -2.55
C LEU A 46 7.32 6.44 -1.86
N ALA A 47 6.78 7.53 -2.40
CA ALA A 47 6.98 8.88 -1.95
C ALA A 47 6.10 9.06 -0.73
N TRP A 48 6.55 9.91 0.18
CA TRP A 48 5.80 10.25 1.38
C TRP A 48 4.37 10.73 1.07
N GLY A 49 4.17 11.32 -0.12
CA GLY A 49 2.87 11.71 -0.65
C GLY A 49 1.88 10.56 -0.89
N THR A 50 2.37 9.35 -1.19
CA THR A 50 1.53 8.15 -1.43
C THR A 50 1.20 7.40 -0.13
N LEU A 51 2.00 7.57 0.93
CA LEU A 51 1.77 6.91 2.21
C LEU A 51 0.52 7.44 2.94
N ARG A 52 0.25 8.74 2.83
CA ARG A 52 -0.93 9.38 3.44
C ARG A 52 -2.27 8.81 2.91
N PRO A 53 -2.54 8.80 1.59
CA PRO A 53 -3.76 8.19 1.06
C PRO A 53 -3.80 6.68 1.31
N TRP A 54 -2.65 6.00 1.30
CA TRP A 54 -2.58 4.57 1.65
C TRP A 54 -3.04 4.31 3.09
N ALA A 55 -2.47 5.01 4.07
CA ALA A 55 -2.83 4.87 5.48
C ALA A 55 -4.30 5.25 5.73
N ALA A 56 -4.79 6.29 5.04
CA ALA A 56 -6.18 6.69 5.09
C ALA A 56 -7.13 5.61 4.53
N GLY A 57 -6.75 4.95 3.42
CA GLY A 57 -7.48 3.81 2.88
C GLY A 57 -7.50 2.62 3.83
N VAL A 58 -6.37 2.30 4.45
CA VAL A 58 -6.26 1.24 5.48
C VAL A 58 -7.19 1.54 6.66
N ALA A 59 -7.16 2.77 7.18
CA ALA A 59 -8.04 3.20 8.28
C ALA A 59 -9.51 3.15 7.88
N MET A 60 -9.85 3.54 6.65
CA MET A 60 -11.20 3.45 6.09
C MET A 60 -11.71 2.01 6.06
N THR A 61 -10.96 1.10 5.44
CA THR A 61 -11.36 -0.30 5.28
C THR A 61 -11.51 -0.99 6.62
N TYR A 62 -10.49 -0.92 7.49
CA TYR A 62 -10.55 -1.60 8.79
C TYR A 62 -11.54 -0.95 9.74
N GLY A 63 -11.64 0.38 9.76
CA GLY A 63 -12.63 1.09 10.57
C GLY A 63 -14.06 0.70 10.19
N LEU A 64 -14.34 0.52 8.89
CA LEU A 64 -15.66 0.08 8.44
C LEU A 64 -15.91 -1.40 8.80
N THR A 65 -14.97 -2.31 8.49
CA THR A 65 -15.15 -3.74 8.74
C THR A 65 -15.26 -4.05 10.24
N PHE A 66 -14.34 -3.53 11.05
CA PHE A 66 -14.37 -3.76 12.51
C PHE A 66 -15.40 -2.90 13.23
N GLY A 67 -15.67 -1.69 12.75
CA GLY A 67 -16.70 -0.82 13.33
C GLY A 67 -18.09 -1.40 13.14
N LEU A 68 -18.41 -1.90 11.93
CA LEU A 68 -19.66 -2.63 11.69
C LEU A 68 -19.72 -3.92 12.50
N GLY A 69 -18.62 -4.69 12.57
CA GLY A 69 -18.54 -5.88 13.41
C GLY A 69 -18.88 -5.58 14.87
N LYS A 70 -18.28 -4.52 15.43
CA LYS A 70 -18.51 -4.07 16.81
C LYS A 70 -19.92 -3.54 17.06
N ALA A 71 -20.51 -2.85 16.08
CA ALA A 71 -21.89 -2.40 16.15
C ALA A 71 -22.86 -3.60 16.24
N LEU A 72 -22.63 -4.62 15.42
CA LEU A 72 -23.43 -5.86 15.43
C LEU A 72 -23.27 -6.64 16.75
N LEU A 73 -22.08 -6.59 17.36
CA LEU A 73 -21.78 -7.20 18.66
C LEU A 73 -22.34 -6.39 19.86
N GLY A 74 -22.96 -5.22 19.63
CA GLY A 74 -23.54 -4.37 20.67
C GLY A 74 -22.53 -3.46 21.41
N ASP A 75 -21.27 -3.43 20.97
CA ASP A 75 -20.21 -2.59 21.52
C ASP A 75 -20.21 -1.23 20.79
N TRP A 76 -21.18 -0.39 21.14
CA TRP A 76 -21.45 0.88 20.47
C TRP A 76 -20.32 1.90 20.60
N THR A 77 -19.57 1.89 21.70
CA THR A 77 -18.46 2.82 21.92
C THR A 77 -17.30 2.50 20.99
N ALA A 78 -16.88 1.24 20.90
CA ALA A 78 -15.86 0.81 19.95
C ALA A 78 -16.32 1.00 18.50
N ALA A 79 -17.60 0.73 18.22
CA ALA A 79 -18.19 0.95 16.91
C ALA A 79 -18.10 2.41 16.46
N LEU A 80 -18.51 3.36 17.32
CA LEU A 80 -18.48 4.79 17.00
C LEU A 80 -17.06 5.30 16.75
N VAL A 81 -16.08 4.86 17.55
CA VAL A 81 -14.67 5.24 17.37
C VAL A 81 -14.12 4.70 16.04
N LEU A 82 -14.39 3.43 15.73
CA LEU A 82 -13.92 2.78 14.50
C LEU A 82 -14.60 3.35 13.24
N LEU A 83 -15.91 3.61 13.31
CA LEU A 83 -16.65 4.23 12.22
C LEU A 83 -16.23 5.69 12.03
N GLY A 84 -15.97 6.43 13.10
CA GLY A 84 -15.42 7.79 13.04
C GLY A 84 -14.05 7.82 12.34
N MET A 85 -13.16 6.89 12.67
CA MET A 85 -11.90 6.71 11.96
C MET A 85 -12.12 6.34 10.49
N ALA A 86 -13.12 5.51 10.18
CA ALA A 86 -13.43 5.13 8.81
C ALA A 86 -13.85 6.32 7.96
N VAL A 87 -14.74 7.17 8.50
CA VAL A 87 -15.19 8.40 7.84
C VAL A 87 -14.04 9.38 7.65
N ALA A 88 -13.18 9.56 8.65
CA ALA A 88 -12.01 10.43 8.55
C ALA A 88 -11.03 9.94 7.46
N GLY A 89 -10.73 8.64 7.42
CA GLY A 89 -9.91 8.02 6.39
C GLY A 89 -10.51 8.17 4.99
N GLY A 90 -11.81 7.89 4.86
CA GLY A 90 -12.55 8.06 3.60
C GLY A 90 -12.57 9.50 3.11
N ALA A 91 -12.71 10.48 4.01
CA ALA A 91 -12.66 11.90 3.66
C ALA A 91 -11.28 12.33 3.14
N VAL A 92 -10.19 11.78 3.70
CA VAL A 92 -8.83 12.03 3.19
C VAL A 92 -8.67 11.43 1.79
N VAL A 93 -9.08 10.18 1.59
CA VAL A 93 -9.02 9.53 0.27
C VAL A 93 -9.86 10.27 -0.76
N ALA A 94 -11.09 10.64 -0.43
CA ALA A 94 -11.98 11.39 -1.32
C ALA A 94 -11.39 12.75 -1.72
N ARG A 95 -10.76 13.47 -0.78
CA ARG A 95 -10.09 14.74 -1.08
C ARG A 95 -8.91 14.57 -2.02
N GLU A 96 -8.13 13.50 -1.86
CA GLU A 96 -6.99 13.22 -2.74
C GLU A 96 -7.49 12.82 -4.15
N LEU A 97 -8.58 12.06 -4.25
CA LEU A 97 -9.20 11.70 -5.53
C LEU A 97 -9.80 12.90 -6.29
N VAL A 98 -10.35 13.88 -5.57
CA VAL A 98 -10.94 15.09 -6.18
C VAL A 98 -9.86 16.13 -6.57
N ARG A 99 -8.65 16.01 -6.03
CA ARG A 99 -7.54 16.95 -6.26
C ARG A 99 -6.52 16.49 -7.30
N GLY A 100 -6.51 15.21 -7.65
CA GLY A 100 -5.66 14.63 -8.71
C GLY A 100 -6.32 14.71 -10.07
#